data_AF-A0A9E3TRC4-F1
#
_entry.id   AF-A0A9E3TRC4-F1
#
_cell.length_a   1.000
_cell.length_b   1.000
_cell.length_c   1.000
_cell.angle_alpha   90.00
_cell.angle_beta   90.00
_cell.angle_gamma   90.00
#
_symmetry.space_group_name_H-M   'P 1'
#
loop_
_entity.id
_entity.type
_entity.pdbx_description
1 polymer ?
#
loop_
_entity_poly.entity_id
_entity_poly.type
_entity_poly.pdbx_seq_one_letter_code
_entity_poly.pdbx_strand_id
1 'polypeptide(L)' 'MPEVENTSAEVEHQYHHYTGNRIPWYVRLMWLAFWIFAVVYTIRYLFPAIQVELFERL' A
#
# COMPACT_ATOMS: atom_id res chain seq x y z
N MET A 1 49.13 -3.26 -14.82
CA MET A 1 47.89 -2.48 -14.93
C MET A 1 46.77 -3.42 -14.50
N PRO A 2 45.93 -3.09 -13.51
CA PRO A 2 44.86 -3.99 -13.12
C PRO A 2 43.87 -4.09 -14.29
N GLU A 3 43.51 -5.31 -14.63
CA GLU A 3 42.58 -5.66 -15.68
C GLU A 3 41.20 -5.10 -15.30
N VAL A 4 40.62 -4.25 -16.17
CA VAL A 4 39.26 -3.74 -15.97
C VAL A 4 38.33 -4.93 -16.23
N GLU A 5 37.83 -5.54 -15.16
CA GLU A 5 36.80 -6.57 -15.21
C GLU A 5 35.62 -6.02 -16.02
N ASN A 6 35.50 -6.47 -17.27
CA ASN A 6 34.35 -6.21 -18.11
C ASN A 6 33.20 -7.11 -17.64
N THR A 7 32.64 -6.83 -16.47
CA THR A 7 31.32 -7.36 -16.11
C THR A 7 30.31 -6.66 -17.01
N SER A 8 29.85 -7.34 -18.06
CA SER A 8 28.85 -6.78 -18.97
C SER A 8 27.58 -6.43 -18.19
N ALA A 9 26.80 -5.46 -18.68
CA ALA A 9 25.53 -5.08 -18.05
C ALA A 9 24.58 -6.27 -17.90
N GLU A 10 24.67 -7.27 -18.79
CA GLU A 10 23.95 -8.55 -18.66
C GLU A 10 24.31 -9.34 -17.39
N VAL A 11 25.52 -9.22 -16.85
CA VAL A 11 25.97 -9.89 -15.62
C VAL A 11 25.40 -9.19 -14.37
N GLU A 12 25.28 -7.86 -14.39
CA GLU A 12 24.76 -7.07 -13.27
C GLU A 12 23.28 -7.40 -12.98
N HIS A 13 22.51 -7.76 -14.02
CA HIS A 13 21.10 -8.14 -13.90
C HIS A 13 20.83 -9.58 -13.44
N GLN A 14 21.83 -10.47 -13.35
CA GLN A 14 21.62 -11.88 -12.97
C GLN A 14 21.48 -12.12 -11.47
N TYR A 15 22.00 -11.23 -10.62
CA TYR A 15 22.00 -11.41 -9.17
C TYR A 15 20.82 -10.75 -8.45
N HIS A 16 19.93 -10.08 -9.18
CA HIS A 16 18.66 -9.63 -8.63
C HIS A 16 17.69 -10.81 -8.55
N HIS A 17 17.93 -11.71 -7.59
CA HIS A 17 16.86 -12.55 -7.08
C HIS A 17 15.80 -11.62 -6.49
N TYR A 18 14.78 -11.29 -7.29
CA TYR A 18 13.56 -10.66 -6.83
C TYR A 18 12.88 -11.62 -5.86
N THR A 19 13.31 -11.63 -4.60
CA THR A 19 12.64 -12.33 -3.54
C THR A 19 11.33 -11.59 -3.25
N GLY A 20 10.29 -11.98 -3.99
CA GLY A 20 8.92 -12.01 -3.48
C GLY A 20 7.95 -11.01 -4.08
N ASN A 21 7.19 -11.45 -5.09
CA ASN A 21 5.79 -11.03 -5.27
C ASN A 21 4.87 -11.57 -4.15
N ARG A 22 5.42 -11.89 -2.98
CA ARG A 22 4.69 -12.48 -1.86
C ARG A 22 4.38 -11.38 -0.87
N ILE A 23 3.24 -10.72 -1.08
CA ILE A 23 2.71 -9.76 -0.12
C ILE A 23 2.66 -10.45 1.27
N PRO A 24 3.32 -9.90 2.30
CA PRO A 24 3.29 -10.48 3.62
C PRO A 24 1.85 -10.53 4.16
N TRP A 25 1.49 -11.60 4.85
CA TRP A 25 0.10 -11.81 5.30
C TRP A 25 -0.38 -10.70 6.25
N TYR A 26 0.50 -10.13 7.08
CA TYR A 26 0.16 -9.04 7.99
C TYR A 26 -0.21 -7.75 7.25
N VAL A 27 0.40 -7.48 6.09
CA VAL A 27 0.02 -6.34 5.23
C VAL A 27 -1.40 -6.51 4.73
N ARG A 28 -1.79 -7.74 4.35
CA ARG A 28 -3.16 -8.04 3.94
C ARG A 28 -4.15 -7.84 5.10
N LEU A 29 -3.79 -8.23 6.32
CA LEU A 29 -4.64 -7.99 7.48
C LEU A 29 -4.77 -6.51 7.81
N MET A 30 -3.68 -5.75 7.76
CA MET A 30 -3.72 -4.29 7.92
C MET A 30 -4.62 -3.64 6.87
N TRP A 31 -4.55 -4.11 5.63
CA TRP A 31 -5.41 -3.62 4.55
C TRP A 31 -6.90 -3.89 4.84
N LEU A 32 -7.25 -5.10 5.27
CA LEU A 32 -8.62 -5.42 5.68
C LEU A 32 -9.07 -4.57 6.87
N ALA A 33 -8.24 -4.44 7.90
CA ALA A 33 -8.53 -3.62 9.07
C ALA A 33 -8.76 -2.14 8.69
N PHE A 34 -7.94 -1.61 7.79
CA PHE A 34 -8.10 -0.25 7.26
C PHE A 34 -9.48 -0.06 6.61
N TRP A 35 -9.90 -0.98 5.75
CA TRP A 35 -11.21 -0.88 5.08
C TRP A 35 -12.38 -1.03 6.04
N ILE A 36 -12.30 -1.97 6.99
CA ILE A 36 -13.32 -2.11 8.04
C ILE A 36 -13.45 -0.81 8.83
N PHE A 37 -12.32 -0.24 9.26
CA PHE A 37 -12.30 1.03 9.97
C PHE A 37 -12.91 2.16 9.13
N ALA A 38 -12.50 2.29 7.87
CA ALA A 38 -12.99 3.34 6.97
C ALA A 38 -14.51 3.28 6.78
N VAL A 39 -15.05 2.07 6.55
CA VAL A 39 -16.50 1.87 6.40
C VAL A 39 -17.24 2.21 7.69
N VAL A 40 -16.79 1.68 8.83
CA VAL A 40 -17.42 1.93 10.14
C VAL A 40 -17.40 3.42 10.47
N TYR A 41 -16.26 4.08 10.28
CA TYR A 41 -16.11 5.51 10.53
C TYR A 41 -17.05 6.35 9.64
N THR A 42 -17.10 6.01 8.34
CA THR A 42 -17.95 6.71 7.37
C THR A 42 -19.42 6.64 7.76
N ILE A 43 -19.93 5.45 8.09
CA ILE A 43 -21.33 5.26 8.45
C ILE A 43 -21.65 5.93 9.79
N ARG A 44 -20.76 5.80 10.78
CA ARG A 44 -21.03 6.19 12.16
C ARG A 44 -20.80 7.67 12.45
N TYR A 45 -19.89 8.32 11.72
CA TYR A 45 -19.49 9.70 11.99
C TYR A 45 -19.65 10.61 10.76
N LEU A 46 -19.15 10.18 9.59
CA LEU A 46 -19.15 11.05 8.41
C LEU A 46 -20.57 11.33 7.90
N PHE A 47 -21.40 10.30 7.71
CA PHE A 47 -22.76 10.47 7.20
C PHE A 47 -23.65 11.29 8.12
N PRO A 48 -23.72 11.03 9.45
CA PRO A 48 -24.48 11.87 10.35
C PRO A 48 -24.02 13.34 10.34
N ALA A 49 -22.72 13.58 10.30
CA ALA A 49 -22.18 14.94 10.25
C ALA A 49 -22.61 15.68 8.98
N ILE A 50 -22.58 15.01 7.83
CA ILE A 50 -23.06 15.58 6.55
C ILE A 50 -24.57 15.83 6.60
N GLN A 51 -25.36 14.91 7.17
CA GLN A 51 -26.81 15.10 7.30
C GLN A 51 -27.14 16.33 8.17
N VAL A 52 -26.46 16.50 9.30
CA VAL A 52 -26.61 17.68 10.16
C VAL A 52 -26.33 18.95 9.36
N GLU A 53 -25.22 19.00 8.62
CA GLU A 53 -24.88 20.17 7.81
C GLU A 53 -25.90 20.45 6.70
N LEU A 54 -26.36 19.42 6.00
CA LEU A 54 -27.24 19.57 4.84
C LEU A 54 -28.70 19.87 5.21
N PHE A 55 -29.19 19.35 6.34
CA PHE A 55 -30.60 19.47 6.75
C PHE A 55 -30.85 20.52 7.84
N GLU A 56 -29.84 20.92 8.62
CA GLU A 56 -30.01 21.97 9.64
C GLU A 56 -29.55 23.36 9.18
N ARG A 57 -28.75 23.47 8.11
CA ARG A 57 -28.19 24.77 7.64
C ARG A 57 -28.70 25.25 6.27
N LEU A 58 -29.69 24.58 5.69
CA LEU A 58 -30.43 24.98 4.49
C LEU A 58 -31.87 25.36 4.87
#